data_AF-A0A2G5IIU5-F1
#
_entry.id   AF-A0A2G5IIU5-F1
#
_cell.length_a   1.000
_cell.length_b   1.000
_cell.length_c   1.000
_cell.angle_alpha   90.00
_cell.angle_beta   90.00
_cell.angle_gamma   90.00
#
_symmetry.space_group_name_H-M   'P 1'
#
loop_
_entity.id
_entity.type
_entity.pdbx_description
1 polymer ?
#
loop_
_entity_poly.entity_id
_entity_poly.type
_entity_poly.pdbx_seq_one_letter_code
_entity_poly.pdbx_strand_id
1 'polypeptide(L)'
;MTLDRADAAPPLLIPSGSAFNPMVLDRRMLLPVLDTNALLVEACALAKHGGRPDRVTALAVTGRATPYIAAHIPGEIDEHLAKVAADHEAPERQARRVLNEQILPALRVVDLEIRDHLAPQTRHILRVDREMPKRHRGDPDDAPTMALAEFLGPCVIVSKDSVFSRFGLAVIDWIPVAECMLRLAGLEATAANALELIDIAFQLFGAGVHRLVVLAANNPLATTAAVGGLLWWCHRQGYLTRDNWRRRLSQAGGVAKPLLELAEAGMTEHRALSDSLLVVEPPVYPTREQLAARYLARCGRPLTPGELRDALARRGHIISAAQLKRDMQDHGAFVRAPGDLWTVGRPVRK
;
A
#
# COMPACT_ATOMS: atom_id res chain seq x y z
N MET A 1 4.72 -5.68 36.23
CA MET A 1 4.13 -4.43 35.71
C MET A 1 3.18 -4.84 34.61
N THR A 2 1.91 -4.97 34.99
CA THR A 2 0.78 -5.38 34.15
C THR A 2 0.39 -4.20 33.28
N LEU A 3 0.51 -4.35 31.95
CA LEU A 3 -0.05 -3.42 30.98
C LEU A 3 -1.57 -3.41 31.18
N ASP A 4 -2.05 -2.36 31.81
CA ASP A 4 -3.47 -2.05 31.90
C ASP A 4 -4.06 -1.99 30.49
N ARG A 5 -5.27 -2.54 30.37
CA ARG A 5 -6.14 -2.41 29.21
C ARG A 5 -6.16 -0.96 28.75
N ALA A 6 -5.41 -0.67 27.68
CA ALA A 6 -5.67 0.50 26.87
C ALA A 6 -7.14 0.42 26.43
N ASP A 7 -7.90 1.45 26.79
CA ASP A 7 -9.24 1.69 26.32
C ASP A 7 -9.31 1.37 24.82
N ALA A 8 -10.03 0.29 24.51
CA ALA A 8 -10.19 -0.17 23.15
C ALA A 8 -11.00 0.88 22.40
N ALA A 9 -10.30 1.75 21.66
CA ALA A 9 -10.89 2.46 20.54
C ALA A 9 -11.70 1.43 19.74
N PRO A 10 -12.95 1.74 19.35
CA PRO A 10 -13.76 0.82 18.58
C PRO A 10 -12.95 0.33 17.37
N PRO A 11 -13.01 -0.96 17.00
CA PRO A 11 -12.29 -1.44 15.84
C PRO A 11 -12.70 -0.57 14.67
N LEU A 12 -11.77 0.24 14.16
CA LEU A 12 -11.96 0.96 12.91
C LEU A 12 -12.33 -0.11 11.90
N LEU A 13 -13.58 -0.08 11.45
CA LEU A 13 -14.04 -0.87 10.32
C LEU A 13 -13.11 -0.51 9.17
N ILE A 14 -12.11 -1.34 8.90
CA ILE A 14 -11.20 -1.17 7.78
C ILE A 14 -12.10 -1.18 6.54
N PRO A 15 -12.25 -0.05 5.83
CA PRO A 15 -13.16 0.00 4.69
C PRO A 15 -12.71 -1.06 3.68
N SER A 16 -13.60 -1.97 3.32
CA SER A 16 -13.34 -2.95 2.27
C SER A 16 -13.38 -2.24 0.92
N GLY A 17 -12.28 -2.28 0.16
CA GLY A 17 -12.20 -1.72 -1.19
C GLY A 17 -10.88 -0.99 -1.44
N SER A 18 -10.42 -1.02 -2.70
CA SER A 18 -9.22 -0.32 -3.13
C SER A 18 -9.34 1.20 -2.98
N ALA A 19 -8.22 1.86 -2.69
CA ALA A 19 -8.06 3.29 -2.88
C ALA A 19 -8.51 3.75 -4.27
N PHE A 20 -9.17 4.92 -4.38
CA PHE A 20 -9.40 5.53 -5.69
C PHE A 20 -8.08 6.00 -6.33
N ASN A 21 -7.21 6.61 -5.52
CA ASN A 21 -5.88 7.04 -5.92
C ASN A 21 -4.90 6.96 -4.74
N PRO A 22 -4.19 5.84 -4.55
CA PRO A 22 -3.33 5.65 -3.39
C PRO A 22 -2.15 6.64 -3.34
N MET A 23 -1.76 7.19 -4.49
CA MET A 23 -0.58 8.04 -4.65
C MET A 23 -0.83 9.52 -4.37
N VAL A 24 -2.07 9.92 -4.03
CA VAL A 24 -2.38 11.32 -3.66
C VAL A 24 -1.77 11.71 -2.31
N LEU A 25 -1.48 10.73 -1.46
CA LEU A 25 -0.76 10.95 -0.21
C LEU A 25 0.74 10.98 -0.51
N ASP A 26 1.38 12.10 -0.21
CA ASP A 26 2.84 12.21 -0.22
C ASP A 26 3.44 11.60 1.06
N ARG A 27 3.07 10.34 1.35
CA ARG A 27 3.51 9.58 2.53
C ARG A 27 4.19 8.29 2.13
N ARG A 28 5.01 7.77 3.05
CA ARG A 28 5.68 6.48 2.92
C ARG A 28 4.66 5.34 2.99
N MET A 29 4.17 4.90 1.83
CA MET A 29 3.36 3.70 1.75
C MET A 29 4.24 2.45 1.88
N LEU A 30 4.02 1.69 2.94
CA LEU A 30 4.74 0.44 3.21
C LEU A 30 4.12 -0.72 2.44
N LEU A 31 4.97 -1.55 1.82
CA LEU A 31 4.56 -2.76 1.13
C LEU A 31 4.89 -3.99 1.99
N PRO A 32 3.97 -4.96 2.16
CA PRO A 32 4.31 -6.23 2.79
C PRO A 32 5.05 -7.13 1.80
N VAL A 33 6.23 -7.60 2.18
CA VAL A 33 6.95 -8.68 1.51
C VAL A 33 6.84 -9.92 2.38
N LEU A 34 6.24 -10.98 1.85
CA LEU A 34 5.96 -12.20 2.62
C LEU A 34 7.01 -13.26 2.32
N ASP A 35 7.45 -13.97 3.35
CA ASP A 35 8.28 -15.18 3.21
C ASP A 35 7.41 -16.45 3.09
N THR A 36 8.04 -17.57 2.73
CA THR A 36 7.39 -18.87 2.61
C THR A 36 6.79 -19.33 3.94
N ASN A 37 7.52 -19.15 5.04
CA ASN A 37 7.09 -19.61 6.37
C ASN A 37 5.81 -18.92 6.86
N ALA A 38 5.66 -17.60 6.68
CA ALA A 38 4.45 -16.88 7.06
C ALA A 38 3.23 -17.40 6.28
N LEU A 39 3.39 -17.65 4.97
CA LEU A 39 2.32 -18.18 4.12
C LEU A 39 1.88 -19.59 4.53
N LEU A 40 2.85 -20.49 4.79
CA LEU A 40 2.56 -21.86 5.19
C LEU A 40 1.89 -21.92 6.57
N VAL A 41 2.32 -21.10 7.52
CA VAL A 41 1.75 -21.03 8.87
C VAL A 41 0.32 -20.48 8.82
N GLU A 42 0.08 -19.40 8.07
CA GLU A 42 -1.27 -18.84 7.93
C GLU A 42 -2.23 -19.84 7.27
N ALA A 43 -1.78 -20.52 6.21
CA ALA A 43 -2.56 -21.56 5.56
C ALA A 43 -2.96 -22.70 6.51
N CYS A 44 -2.03 -23.16 7.34
CA CYS A 44 -2.29 -24.20 8.34
C CYS A 44 -3.24 -23.71 9.43
N ALA A 45 -3.08 -22.47 9.90
CA ALA A 45 -3.96 -21.86 10.89
C ALA A 45 -5.40 -21.73 10.36
N LEU A 46 -5.57 -21.23 9.12
CA LEU A 46 -6.87 -21.11 8.47
C LEU A 46 -7.53 -22.46 8.21
N ALA A 47 -6.75 -23.47 7.84
CA ALA A 47 -7.22 -24.84 7.66
C ALA A 47 -7.77 -25.43 8.97
N LYS A 48 -7.17 -25.10 10.12
CA LYS A 48 -7.63 -25.53 11.45
C LYS A 48 -8.86 -24.77 11.95
N HIS A 49 -8.92 -23.46 11.72
CA HIS A 49 -9.91 -22.58 12.35
C HIS A 49 -11.10 -22.21 11.45
N GLY A 50 -11.27 -22.88 10.31
CA GLY A 50 -12.49 -22.81 9.51
C GLY A 50 -12.65 -21.51 8.70
N GLY A 51 -11.55 -20.90 8.23
CA GLY A 51 -11.60 -19.81 7.24
C GLY A 51 -12.07 -18.44 7.76
N ARG A 52 -11.88 -18.14 9.05
CA ARG A 52 -11.97 -16.76 9.58
C ARG A 52 -10.92 -15.86 8.92
N PRO A 53 -11.14 -14.53 8.80
CA PRO A 53 -10.54 -13.75 7.72
C PRO A 53 -9.02 -13.83 7.71
N ASP A 54 -8.51 -14.28 6.56
CA ASP A 54 -7.09 -14.35 6.22
C ASP A 54 -6.46 -12.96 6.29
N ARG A 55 -5.42 -12.81 7.13
CA ARG A 55 -4.72 -11.53 7.29
C ARG A 55 -4.02 -11.10 6.00
N VAL A 56 -3.57 -12.07 5.20
CA VAL A 56 -2.90 -11.83 3.90
C VAL A 56 -3.90 -11.34 2.87
N THR A 57 -5.04 -12.01 2.72
CA THR A 57 -6.14 -11.53 1.87
C THR A 57 -6.65 -10.17 2.35
N ALA A 58 -6.78 -9.94 3.65
CA ALA A 58 -7.20 -8.65 4.19
C ALA A 58 -6.22 -7.51 3.78
N LEU A 59 -4.91 -7.77 3.77
CA LEU A 59 -3.91 -6.79 3.32
C LEU A 59 -4.10 -6.45 1.84
N ALA A 60 -4.26 -7.47 1.00
CA ALA A 60 -4.46 -7.29 -0.43
C ALA A 60 -5.78 -6.59 -0.78
N VAL A 61 -6.86 -6.85 -0.04
CA VAL A 61 -8.21 -6.30 -0.29
C VAL A 61 -8.26 -4.78 -0.09
N THR A 62 -7.36 -4.20 0.72
CA THR A 62 -7.27 -2.72 0.86
C THR A 62 -6.72 -2.02 -0.39
N GLY A 63 -6.08 -2.76 -1.30
CA GLY A 63 -5.45 -2.23 -2.52
C GLY A 63 -4.26 -1.31 -2.28
N ARG A 64 -3.73 -1.21 -1.05
CA ARG A 64 -2.61 -0.32 -0.67
C ARG A 64 -1.40 -1.04 -0.10
N ALA A 65 -1.65 -2.19 0.53
CA ALA A 65 -0.62 -3.07 1.05
C ALA A 65 -0.62 -4.37 0.22
N THR A 66 -0.54 -4.25 -1.11
CA THR A 66 -0.47 -5.43 -1.99
C THR A 66 0.74 -6.27 -1.58
N PRO A 67 0.52 -7.53 -1.15
CA PRO A 67 1.61 -8.38 -0.71
C PRO A 67 2.40 -8.92 -1.90
N TYR A 68 3.73 -8.80 -1.79
CA TYR A 68 4.68 -9.27 -2.79
C TYR A 68 5.49 -10.45 -2.27
N ILE A 69 5.81 -11.38 -3.16
CA ILE A 69 6.65 -12.54 -2.88
C ILE A 69 7.72 -12.70 -3.97
N ALA A 70 8.86 -13.27 -3.58
CA ALA A 70 9.94 -13.57 -4.52
C ALA A 70 9.59 -14.77 -5.42
N ALA A 71 10.23 -14.86 -6.59
CA ALA A 71 9.92 -15.87 -7.59
C ALA A 71 10.10 -17.33 -7.16
N HIS A 72 10.96 -17.61 -6.17
CA HIS A 72 11.22 -18.96 -5.67
C HIS A 72 10.13 -19.48 -4.70
N ILE A 73 9.43 -18.56 -4.02
CA ILE A 73 8.49 -18.89 -2.93
C ILE A 73 7.41 -19.90 -3.35
N PRO A 74 6.78 -19.82 -4.54
CA PRO A 74 5.82 -20.85 -4.96
C PRO A 74 6.39 -22.27 -4.97
N GLY A 75 7.65 -22.45 -5.40
CA GLY A 75 8.30 -23.76 -5.41
C GLY A 75 8.61 -24.25 -3.99
N GLU A 76 9.05 -23.35 -3.12
CA GLU A 76 9.34 -23.66 -1.72
C GLU A 76 8.08 -24.05 -0.93
N ILE A 77 6.94 -23.41 -1.22
CA ILE A 77 5.63 -23.80 -0.66
C ILE A 77 5.32 -25.26 -1.00
N ASP A 78 5.52 -25.66 -2.26
CA ASP A 78 5.25 -27.03 -2.69
C ASP A 78 6.14 -28.06 -2.01
N GLU A 79 7.41 -27.70 -1.75
CA GLU A 79 8.38 -28.56 -1.06
C GLU A 79 8.07 -28.71 0.44
N HIS A 80 7.67 -27.63 1.11
CA HIS A 80 7.62 -27.58 2.58
C HIS A 80 6.23 -27.72 3.19
N LEU A 81 5.15 -27.59 2.41
CA LEU A 81 3.78 -27.63 2.94
C LEU A 81 3.47 -28.90 3.76
N ALA A 82 3.85 -30.08 3.26
CA ALA A 82 3.56 -31.34 3.95
C ALA A 82 4.20 -31.40 5.34
N LYS A 83 5.45 -30.94 5.45
CA LYS A 83 6.19 -30.89 6.71
C LYS A 83 5.56 -29.90 7.69
N VAL A 84 5.29 -28.67 7.24
CA VAL A 84 4.70 -27.63 8.11
C VAL A 84 3.29 -28.01 8.54
N ALA A 85 2.49 -28.61 7.66
CA ALA A 85 1.15 -29.10 8.00
C ALA A 85 1.21 -30.19 9.09
N ALA A 86 2.18 -31.11 9.02
CA ALA A 86 2.39 -32.12 10.06
C ALA A 86 2.80 -31.48 11.40
N ASP A 87 3.79 -30.57 11.39
CA ASP A 87 4.26 -29.86 12.60
C ASP A 87 3.14 -29.04 13.26
N HIS A 88 2.24 -28.49 12.45
CA HIS A 88 1.09 -27.74 12.91
C HIS A 88 -0.15 -28.60 13.10
N GLU A 89 -0.12 -29.93 12.97
CA GLU A 89 -1.29 -30.83 13.04
C GLU A 89 -2.49 -30.36 12.18
N ALA A 90 -2.22 -29.75 11.03
CA ALA A 90 -3.24 -29.27 10.09
C ALA A 90 -3.41 -30.28 8.94
N PRO A 91 -4.63 -30.50 8.42
CA PRO A 91 -4.81 -31.34 7.25
C PRO A 91 -4.15 -30.71 6.01
N GLU A 92 -3.08 -31.31 5.48
CA GLU A 92 -2.30 -30.77 4.35
C GLU A 92 -3.20 -30.41 3.16
N ARG A 93 -4.12 -31.31 2.78
CA ARG A 93 -5.05 -31.08 1.67
C ARG A 93 -5.89 -29.83 1.87
N GLN A 94 -6.30 -29.54 3.11
CA GLN A 94 -7.08 -28.35 3.43
C GLN A 94 -6.19 -27.10 3.40
N ALA A 95 -4.97 -27.17 3.94
CA ALA A 95 -4.00 -26.06 3.88
C ALA A 95 -3.64 -25.71 2.43
N ARG A 96 -3.39 -26.72 1.57
CA ARG A 96 -3.14 -26.53 0.13
C ARG A 96 -4.32 -25.85 -0.56
N ARG A 97 -5.55 -26.26 -0.22
CA ARG A 97 -6.76 -25.64 -0.75
C ARG A 97 -6.85 -24.17 -0.36
N VAL A 98 -6.63 -23.84 0.91
CA VAL A 98 -6.63 -22.45 1.40
C VAL A 98 -5.56 -21.61 0.68
N LEU A 99 -4.33 -22.13 0.52
CA LEU A 99 -3.28 -21.46 -0.24
C LEU A 99 -3.74 -21.10 -1.65
N ASN A 100 -4.24 -22.09 -2.39
CA ASN A 100 -4.57 -21.91 -3.80
C ASN A 100 -5.85 -21.09 -4.05
N GLU A 101 -6.82 -21.15 -3.13
CA GLU A 101 -8.13 -20.51 -3.31
C GLU A 101 -8.22 -19.13 -2.65
N GLN A 102 -7.46 -18.87 -1.59
CA GLN A 102 -7.58 -17.65 -0.79
C GLN A 102 -6.30 -16.82 -0.79
N ILE A 103 -5.17 -17.41 -0.39
CA ILE A 103 -3.93 -16.67 -0.15
C ILE A 103 -3.21 -16.30 -1.45
N LEU A 104 -2.81 -17.27 -2.26
CA LEU A 104 -1.98 -17.06 -3.45
C LEU A 104 -2.61 -16.11 -4.50
N PRO A 105 -3.94 -16.13 -4.75
CA PRO A 105 -4.57 -15.17 -5.67
C PRO A 105 -4.41 -13.70 -5.24
N ALA A 106 -4.18 -13.46 -3.95
CA ALA A 106 -3.99 -12.12 -3.39
C ALA A 106 -2.54 -11.61 -3.53
N LEU A 107 -1.59 -12.46 -3.91
CA LEU A 107 -0.16 -12.16 -3.96
C LEU A 107 0.34 -11.79 -5.36
N ARG A 108 1.45 -11.05 -5.41
CA ARG A 108 2.20 -10.77 -6.63
C ARG A 108 3.60 -11.36 -6.55
N VAL A 109 3.94 -12.19 -7.53
CA VAL A 109 5.28 -12.79 -7.67
C VAL A 109 6.16 -11.85 -8.46
N VAL A 110 7.28 -11.44 -7.89
CA VAL A 110 8.26 -10.60 -8.58
C VAL A 110 9.49 -11.44 -8.93
N ASP A 111 9.85 -11.41 -10.21
CA ASP A 111 11.07 -12.01 -10.72
C ASP A 111 12.16 -10.94 -10.73
N LEU A 112 13.29 -11.22 -10.10
CA LEU A 112 14.39 -10.27 -9.96
C LEU A 112 15.57 -10.74 -10.79
N GLU A 113 16.31 -9.79 -11.35
CA GLU A 113 17.50 -10.12 -12.09
C GLU A 113 18.64 -10.43 -11.11
N ILE A 114 19.64 -11.20 -11.55
CA ILE A 114 20.82 -11.54 -10.73
C ILE A 114 21.44 -10.28 -10.10
N ARG A 115 21.48 -9.17 -10.84
CA ARG A 115 22.02 -7.89 -10.37
C ARG A 115 21.30 -7.32 -9.14
N ASP A 116 20.00 -7.59 -8.98
CA ASP A 116 19.20 -7.08 -7.87
C ASP A 116 19.52 -7.84 -6.57
N HIS A 117 19.96 -9.10 -6.67
CA HIS A 117 20.44 -9.88 -5.54
C HIS A 117 21.82 -9.44 -5.03
N LEU A 118 22.54 -8.63 -5.80
CA LEU A 118 23.87 -8.14 -5.42
C LEU A 118 23.82 -6.85 -4.59
N ALA A 119 22.62 -6.42 -4.19
CA ALA A 119 22.42 -5.20 -3.42
C ALA A 119 23.06 -5.28 -2.01
N PRO A 120 23.51 -4.16 -1.44
CA PRO A 120 24.30 -4.16 -0.21
C PRO A 120 23.63 -4.86 0.97
N GLN A 121 22.32 -4.71 1.16
CA GLN A 121 21.63 -5.34 2.30
C GLN A 121 21.48 -6.85 2.07
N THR A 122 21.15 -7.27 0.85
CA THR A 122 21.11 -8.70 0.46
C THR A 122 22.44 -9.42 0.70
N ARG A 123 23.58 -8.77 0.45
CA ARG A 123 24.91 -9.35 0.72
C ARG A 123 25.15 -9.70 2.18
N HIS A 124 24.45 -9.06 3.13
CA HIS A 124 24.59 -9.38 4.55
C HIS A 124 23.92 -10.72 4.89
N ILE A 125 22.82 -11.06 4.22
CA ILE A 125 22.12 -12.34 4.38
C ILE A 125 22.90 -13.48 3.72
N LEU A 126 23.62 -13.19 2.63
CA LEU A 126 24.50 -14.17 1.97
C LEU A 126 25.76 -14.54 2.79
N ARG A 127 25.97 -13.98 3.99
CA ARG A 127 27.11 -14.33 4.86
C ARG A 127 26.87 -15.67 5.54
N VAL A 128 27.32 -16.75 4.88
CA VAL A 128 27.19 -18.16 5.33
C VAL A 128 28.43 -18.74 6.01
N ASP A 129 29.35 -17.92 6.48
CA ASP A 129 30.59 -18.40 7.10
C ASP A 129 30.31 -19.46 8.20
N ARG A 130 30.87 -20.65 8.02
CA ARG A 130 30.65 -21.81 8.90
C ARG A 130 31.34 -21.63 10.25
N GLU A 131 32.36 -20.78 10.32
CA GLU A 131 33.06 -20.44 11.55
C GLU A 131 32.32 -19.36 12.35
N MET A 132 31.42 -18.60 11.71
CA MET A 132 30.58 -17.65 12.42
C MET A 132 29.57 -18.36 13.32
N PRO A 133 29.35 -17.83 14.55
CA PRO A 133 28.26 -18.28 15.41
C PRO A 133 26.94 -18.27 14.65
N LYS A 134 26.09 -19.29 14.82
CA LYS A 134 24.79 -19.42 14.12
C LYS A 134 23.97 -18.13 14.15
N ARG A 135 24.01 -17.37 15.25
CA ARG A 135 23.31 -16.08 15.40
C ARG A 135 23.75 -14.97 14.43
N HIS A 136 24.92 -15.09 13.80
CA HIS A 136 25.44 -14.13 12.81
C HIS A 136 25.50 -14.73 11.39
N ARG A 137 25.10 -15.98 11.22
CA ARG A 137 25.02 -16.65 9.93
C ARG A 137 23.68 -16.35 9.29
N GLY A 138 23.70 -15.87 8.05
CA GLY A 138 22.50 -15.72 7.23
C GLY A 138 22.15 -17.01 6.50
N ASP A 139 20.99 -16.98 5.83
CA ASP A 139 20.48 -18.08 5.02
C ASP A 139 20.40 -17.64 3.55
N PRO A 140 21.08 -18.30 2.61
CA PRO A 140 21.00 -17.96 1.19
C PRO A 140 19.58 -18.03 0.64
N ASP A 141 18.72 -18.88 1.21
CA ASP A 141 17.35 -19.06 0.74
C ASP A 141 16.48 -17.82 1.03
N ASP A 142 16.87 -17.00 2.02
CA ASP A 142 16.22 -15.73 2.37
C ASP A 142 16.69 -14.54 1.52
N ALA A 143 17.81 -14.68 0.80
CA ALA A 143 18.40 -13.59 0.03
C ALA A 143 17.46 -13.03 -1.06
N PRO A 144 16.66 -13.83 -1.79
CA PRO A 144 15.71 -13.30 -2.76
C PRO A 144 14.58 -12.49 -2.11
N THR A 145 14.11 -12.88 -0.92
CA THR A 145 13.08 -12.13 -0.17
C THR A 145 13.61 -10.76 0.26
N MET A 146 14.87 -10.70 0.71
CA MET A 146 15.52 -9.44 1.03
C MET A 146 15.81 -8.57 -0.20
N ALA A 147 16.26 -9.18 -1.30
CA ALA A 147 16.47 -8.45 -2.55
C ALA A 147 15.16 -7.81 -3.04
N LEU A 148 14.04 -8.52 -2.90
CA LEU A 148 12.71 -7.98 -3.21
C LEU A 148 12.34 -6.82 -2.30
N ALA A 149 12.59 -6.95 -1.00
CA ALA A 149 12.35 -5.90 -0.03
C ALA A 149 13.16 -4.63 -0.35
N GLU A 150 14.44 -4.76 -0.65
CA GLU A 150 15.32 -3.64 -1.04
C GLU A 150 14.89 -3.01 -2.39
N PHE A 151 14.46 -3.85 -3.34
CA PHE A 151 13.99 -3.40 -4.65
C PHE A 151 12.71 -2.56 -4.55
N LEU A 152 11.72 -3.01 -3.77
CA LEU A 152 10.40 -2.36 -3.62
C LEU A 152 10.31 -1.35 -2.47
N GLY A 153 11.35 -1.22 -1.65
CA GLY A 153 11.40 -0.40 -0.44
C GLY A 153 10.87 1.03 -0.62
N PRO A 154 10.32 1.66 0.44
CA PRO A 154 10.20 1.14 1.81
C PRO A 154 9.17 0.01 1.95
N CYS A 155 9.54 -1.07 2.63
CA CYS A 155 8.68 -2.24 2.82
C CYS A 155 8.89 -2.89 4.19
N VAL A 156 8.00 -3.80 4.55
CA VAL A 156 8.06 -4.60 5.79
C VAL A 156 8.13 -6.05 5.40
N ILE A 157 9.16 -6.75 5.87
CA ILE A 157 9.26 -8.20 5.72
C ILE A 157 8.38 -8.84 6.80
N VAL A 158 7.36 -9.57 6.37
CA VAL A 158 6.50 -10.36 7.24
C VAL A 158 7.03 -11.78 7.20
N SER A 159 7.71 -12.17 8.27
CA SER A 159 8.39 -13.45 8.39
C SER A 159 8.24 -14.02 9.78
N LYS A 160 8.22 -15.34 9.89
CA LYS A 160 8.38 -16.06 11.17
C LYS A 160 9.82 -16.50 11.40
N ASP A 161 10.70 -16.32 10.41
CA ASP A 161 12.09 -16.72 10.52
C ASP A 161 12.88 -15.75 11.43
N SER A 162 13.68 -16.35 12.28
CA SER A 162 14.70 -15.68 13.07
C SER A 162 15.83 -15.06 12.24
N VAL A 163 16.05 -15.46 10.97
CA VAL A 163 17.12 -14.88 10.13
C VAL A 163 16.94 -13.38 9.99
N PHE A 164 15.77 -12.92 9.53
CA PHE A 164 15.51 -11.48 9.35
C PHE A 164 15.55 -10.70 10.66
N SER A 165 15.05 -11.28 11.75
CA SER A 165 15.09 -10.60 13.05
C SER A 165 16.50 -10.48 13.64
N ARG A 166 17.38 -11.46 13.40
CA ARG A 166 18.80 -11.40 13.79
C ARG A 166 19.54 -10.25 13.11
N PHE A 167 19.14 -9.88 11.89
CA PHE A 167 19.69 -8.75 11.15
C PHE A 167 18.94 -7.42 11.39
N GLY A 168 17.91 -7.41 12.24
CA GLY A 168 17.11 -6.20 12.52
C GLY A 168 16.20 -5.79 11.37
N LEU A 169 15.81 -6.75 10.51
CA LEU A 169 15.05 -6.52 9.28
C LEU A 169 13.58 -6.95 9.39
N ALA A 170 13.23 -7.74 10.40
CA ALA A 170 11.85 -8.14 10.70
C ALA A 170 11.66 -8.45 12.18
N VAL A 171 10.40 -8.46 12.65
CA VAL A 171 10.03 -8.96 13.99
C VAL A 171 9.55 -10.40 13.86
N ILE A 172 9.97 -11.29 14.78
CA ILE A 172 9.64 -12.73 14.76
C ILE A 172 8.11 -12.98 14.89
N ASP A 173 7.39 -12.04 15.49
CA ASP A 173 5.94 -12.11 15.65
C ASP A 173 5.22 -11.43 14.49
N TRP A 174 4.86 -12.23 13.49
CA TRP A 174 4.27 -11.77 12.24
C TRP A 174 2.83 -11.27 12.39
N ILE A 175 2.10 -11.73 13.42
CA ILE A 175 0.68 -11.39 13.63
C ILE A 175 0.50 -9.90 13.97
N PRO A 176 1.18 -9.34 15.01
CA PRO A 176 1.11 -7.92 15.28
C PRO A 176 1.58 -7.05 14.11
N VAL A 177 2.59 -7.51 13.37
CA VAL A 177 3.11 -6.80 12.18
C VAL A 177 2.03 -6.71 11.09
N ALA A 178 1.38 -7.83 10.76
CA ALA A 178 0.29 -7.87 9.79
C ALA A 178 -0.90 -7.01 10.24
N GLU A 179 -1.25 -7.02 11.53
CA GLU A 179 -2.33 -6.20 12.09
C GLU A 179 -2.00 -4.69 12.06
N CYS A 180 -0.75 -4.31 12.36
CA CYS A 180 -0.28 -2.94 12.22
C CYS A 180 -0.35 -2.47 10.76
N MET A 181 0.11 -3.31 9.83
CA MET A 181 0.05 -3.04 8.39
C MET A 181 -1.39 -2.89 7.88
N LEU A 182 -2.31 -3.74 8.33
CA LEU A 182 -3.74 -3.65 8.00
C LEU A 182 -4.34 -2.32 8.46
N ARG A 183 -4.03 -1.92 9.70
CA ARG A 183 -4.51 -0.64 10.26
C ARG A 183 -3.91 0.56 9.52
N LEU A 184 -2.61 0.55 9.24
CA LEU A 184 -1.95 1.59 8.45
C LEU A 184 -2.58 1.72 7.07
N ALA A 185 -2.75 0.61 6.36
CA ALA A 185 -3.38 0.59 5.04
C ALA A 185 -4.82 1.13 5.08
N GLY A 186 -5.58 0.83 6.14
CA GLY A 186 -6.93 1.35 6.36
C GLY A 186 -6.99 2.86 6.69
N LEU A 187 -6.02 3.38 7.44
CA LEU A 187 -5.89 4.82 7.71
C LEU A 187 -5.53 5.59 6.45
N GLU A 188 -4.54 5.09 5.70
CA GLU A 188 -4.15 5.66 4.41
C GLU A 188 -5.32 5.62 3.44
N ALA A 189 -5.91 4.42 3.25
CA ALA A 189 -7.34 4.17 3.02
C ALA A 189 -8.24 5.41 2.89
N THR A 190 -8.73 5.73 4.06
CA THR A 190 -9.66 6.80 4.34
C THR A 190 -9.10 8.16 3.93
N ALA A 191 -7.82 8.43 4.24
CA ALA A 191 -7.21 9.74 3.96
C ALA A 191 -7.12 10.07 2.46
N ALA A 192 -6.65 9.13 1.63
CA ALA A 192 -6.54 9.40 0.19
C ALA A 192 -7.92 9.53 -0.48
N ASN A 193 -8.89 8.69 -0.08
CA ASN A 193 -10.25 8.78 -0.62
C ASN A 193 -10.89 10.13 -0.25
N ALA A 194 -10.65 10.62 0.97
CA ALA A 194 -11.10 11.95 1.38
C ALA A 194 -10.47 13.07 0.54
N LEU A 195 -9.15 13.01 0.30
CA LEU A 195 -8.46 14.00 -0.54
C LEU A 195 -8.96 14.02 -1.98
N GLU A 196 -9.18 12.84 -2.58
CA GLU A 196 -9.71 12.75 -3.94
C GLU A 196 -11.14 13.34 -4.02
N LEU A 197 -11.99 13.05 -3.04
CA LEU A 197 -13.34 13.64 -2.98
C LEU A 197 -13.31 15.16 -2.83
N ILE A 198 -12.35 15.67 -2.05
CA ILE A 198 -12.12 17.11 -1.90
C ILE A 198 -11.66 17.72 -3.22
N ASP A 199 -10.73 17.08 -3.94
CA ASP A 199 -10.25 17.55 -5.24
C ASP A 199 -11.38 17.55 -6.28
N ILE A 200 -12.17 16.47 -6.37
CA ILE A 200 -13.36 16.40 -7.23
C ILE A 200 -14.34 17.54 -6.90
N ALA A 201 -14.59 17.79 -5.61
CA ALA A 201 -15.45 18.90 -5.20
C ALA A 201 -14.88 20.24 -5.68
N PHE A 202 -13.58 20.50 -5.48
CA PHE A 202 -12.92 21.72 -5.93
C PHE A 202 -12.95 21.87 -7.46
N GLN A 203 -12.74 20.81 -8.21
CA GLN A 203 -12.83 20.83 -9.67
C GLN A 203 -14.24 21.16 -10.14
N LEU A 204 -15.28 20.59 -9.50
CA LEU A 204 -16.67 20.91 -9.82
C LEU A 204 -17.02 22.37 -9.50
N PHE A 205 -16.58 22.89 -8.34
CA PHE A 205 -16.75 24.29 -7.99
C PHE A 205 -16.00 25.22 -8.96
N GLY A 206 -14.73 24.90 -9.25
CA GLY A 206 -13.88 25.65 -10.17
C GLY A 206 -14.43 25.67 -11.59
N ALA A 207 -14.95 24.54 -12.10
CA ALA A 207 -15.64 24.47 -13.39
C ALA A 207 -16.91 25.33 -13.41
N GLY A 208 -17.66 25.37 -12.30
CA GLY A 208 -18.80 26.27 -12.13
C GLY A 208 -18.40 27.75 -12.21
N VAL A 209 -17.34 28.14 -11.50
CA VAL A 209 -16.79 29.51 -11.54
C VAL A 209 -16.27 29.86 -12.93
N HIS A 210 -15.51 28.96 -13.56
CA HIS A 210 -14.96 29.18 -14.90
C HIS A 210 -16.07 29.37 -15.95
N ARG A 211 -17.15 28.56 -15.89
CA ARG A 211 -18.32 28.74 -16.77
C ARG A 211 -19.01 30.08 -16.55
N LEU A 212 -19.09 30.55 -15.31
CA LEU A 212 -19.61 31.90 -15.01
C LEU A 212 -18.70 33.00 -15.57
N VAL A 213 -17.37 32.84 -15.51
CA VAL A 213 -16.42 33.80 -16.09
C VAL A 213 -16.49 33.83 -17.62
N VAL A 214 -16.58 32.67 -18.28
CA VAL A 214 -16.73 32.60 -19.75
C VAL A 214 -18.09 33.18 -20.18
N LEU A 215 -19.16 32.92 -19.41
CA LEU A 215 -20.46 33.55 -19.64
C LEU A 215 -20.38 35.07 -19.45
N ALA A 216 -19.62 35.56 -18.46
CA ALA A 216 -19.41 37.00 -18.22
C ALA A 216 -18.70 37.68 -19.38
N ALA A 217 -17.68 37.01 -19.94
CA ALA A 217 -16.89 37.51 -21.06
C ALA A 217 -17.70 37.56 -22.37
N ASN A 218 -18.54 36.54 -22.61
CA ASN A 218 -19.30 36.42 -23.86
C ASN A 218 -20.67 37.11 -23.81
N ASN A 219 -21.25 37.27 -22.62
CA ASN A 219 -22.59 37.82 -22.46
C ASN A 219 -22.79 38.43 -21.05
N PRO A 220 -22.27 39.66 -20.82
CA PRO A 220 -22.23 40.27 -19.49
C PRO A 220 -23.63 40.51 -18.91
N LEU A 221 -24.63 40.83 -19.75
CA LEU A 221 -26.02 41.05 -19.32
C LEU A 221 -26.69 39.77 -18.81
N ALA A 222 -26.52 38.65 -19.53
CA ALA A 222 -27.04 37.35 -19.10
C ALA A 222 -26.38 36.89 -17.80
N THR A 223 -25.10 37.22 -17.62
CA THR A 223 -24.37 36.91 -16.38
C THR A 223 -24.87 37.75 -15.21
N THR A 224 -25.08 39.05 -15.39
CA THR A 224 -25.70 39.89 -14.33
C THR A 224 -27.11 39.43 -13.98
N ALA A 225 -27.89 38.96 -14.95
CA ALA A 225 -29.22 38.40 -14.69
C ALA A 225 -29.14 37.05 -13.95
N ALA A 226 -28.21 36.17 -14.32
CA ALA A 226 -28.00 34.88 -13.66
C ALA A 226 -27.48 35.06 -12.23
N VAL A 227 -26.45 35.89 -12.03
CA VAL A 227 -25.89 36.22 -10.71
C VAL A 227 -26.91 36.96 -9.86
N GLY A 228 -27.63 37.93 -10.44
CA GLY A 228 -28.70 38.66 -9.76
C GLY A 228 -29.86 37.76 -9.35
N GLY A 229 -30.28 36.83 -10.22
CA GLY A 229 -31.31 35.83 -9.92
C GLY A 229 -30.86 34.85 -8.83
N LEU A 230 -29.59 34.43 -8.85
CA LEU A 230 -29.02 33.56 -7.82
C LEU A 230 -28.92 34.28 -6.48
N LEU A 231 -28.44 35.53 -6.46
CA LEU A 231 -28.39 36.37 -5.26
C LEU A 231 -29.78 36.66 -4.72
N TRP A 232 -30.75 36.97 -5.59
CA TRP A 232 -32.14 37.19 -5.19
C TRP A 232 -32.79 35.93 -4.63
N TRP A 233 -32.58 34.78 -5.26
CA TRP A 233 -33.03 33.48 -4.75
C TRP A 233 -32.36 33.15 -3.41
N CYS A 234 -31.05 33.38 -3.29
CA CYS A 234 -30.31 33.22 -2.05
C CYS A 234 -30.82 34.16 -0.94
N HIS A 235 -31.15 35.40 -1.29
CA HIS A 235 -31.74 36.38 -0.37
C HIS A 235 -33.13 35.94 0.09
N ARG A 236 -34.00 35.53 -0.84
CA ARG A 236 -35.37 35.10 -0.57
C ARG A 236 -35.45 33.85 0.31
N GLN A 237 -34.51 32.92 0.12
CA GLN A 237 -34.37 31.72 0.95
C GLN A 237 -33.59 31.99 2.25
N GLY A 238 -33.26 33.26 2.54
CA GLY A 238 -32.60 33.69 3.77
C GLY A 238 -31.11 33.32 3.87
N TYR A 239 -30.50 32.77 2.81
CA TYR A 239 -29.09 32.37 2.80
C TYR A 239 -28.11 33.54 3.00
N LEU A 240 -28.50 34.76 2.63
CA LEU A 240 -27.66 35.97 2.73
C LEU A 240 -27.84 36.77 4.04
N THR A 241 -28.68 36.32 4.97
CA THR A 241 -28.85 37.01 6.26
C THR A 241 -27.66 36.78 7.17
N ARG A 242 -27.20 37.85 7.86
CA ARG A 242 -26.02 37.84 8.74
C ARG A 242 -26.11 36.75 9.83
N ASP A 243 -27.30 36.51 10.36
CA ASP A 243 -27.54 35.50 11.39
C ASP A 243 -27.46 34.08 10.84
N ASN A 244 -27.96 33.82 9.63
CA ASN A 244 -27.78 32.52 8.98
C ASN A 244 -26.32 32.26 8.60
N TRP A 245 -25.58 33.30 8.18
CA TRP A 245 -24.15 33.18 7.93
C TRP A 245 -23.36 32.87 9.21
N ARG A 246 -23.63 33.56 10.32
CA ARG A 246 -23.02 33.25 11.62
C ARG A 246 -23.41 31.86 12.13
N ARG A 247 -24.68 31.46 11.97
CA ARG A 247 -25.15 30.13 12.36
C ARG A 247 -24.50 29.03 11.53
N ARG A 248 -24.29 29.26 10.22
CA ARG A 248 -23.61 28.30 9.34
C ARG A 248 -22.11 28.26 9.53
N LEU A 249 -21.45 29.39 9.78
CA LEU A 249 -20.03 29.43 10.16
C LEU A 249 -19.78 28.76 11.51
N SER A 250 -20.67 28.96 12.50
CA SER A 250 -20.56 28.29 13.80
C SER A 250 -20.92 26.80 13.71
N GLN A 251 -21.88 26.41 12.87
CA GLN A 251 -22.15 25.00 12.55
C GLN A 251 -20.97 24.36 11.80
N ALA A 252 -20.39 25.06 10.83
CA ALA A 252 -19.20 24.61 10.11
C ALA A 252 -18.00 24.48 11.05
N GLY A 253 -17.79 25.44 11.96
CA GLY A 253 -16.77 25.36 13.00
C GLY A 253 -17.01 24.23 14.01
N GLY A 254 -18.27 23.99 14.37
CA GLY A 254 -18.69 22.87 15.22
C GLY A 254 -18.52 21.50 14.57
N VAL A 255 -18.58 21.41 13.25
CA VAL A 255 -18.30 20.19 12.47
C VAL A 255 -16.80 20.06 12.15
N ALA A 256 -16.09 21.17 11.96
CA ALA A 256 -14.66 21.16 11.66
C ALA A 256 -13.81 20.69 12.84
N LYS A 257 -14.17 21.06 14.07
CA LYS A 257 -13.43 20.66 15.28
C LYS A 257 -13.33 19.14 15.48
N PRO A 258 -14.43 18.36 15.48
CA PRO A 258 -14.34 16.91 15.62
C PRO A 258 -13.64 16.25 14.43
N LEU A 259 -13.72 16.83 13.23
CA LEU A 259 -12.97 16.33 12.07
C LEU A 259 -11.46 16.56 12.21
N LEU A 260 -11.05 17.71 12.76
CA LEU A 260 -9.63 17.99 13.04
C LEU A 260 -9.09 17.07 14.14
N GLU A 261 -9.85 16.87 15.22
CA GLU A 261 -9.49 15.94 16.30
C GLU A 261 -9.37 14.49 15.78
N LEU A 262 -10.29 14.05 14.92
CA LEU A 262 -10.24 12.73 14.30
C LEU A 262 -9.05 12.60 13.33
N ALA A 263 -8.74 13.65 12.57
CA ALA A 263 -7.56 13.68 11.70
C ALA A 263 -6.26 13.64 12.52
N GLU A 264 -6.17 14.37 13.63
CA GLU A 264 -5.01 14.39 14.52
C GLU A 264 -4.82 13.04 15.23
N ALA A 265 -5.90 12.44 15.73
CA ALA A 265 -5.88 11.09 16.28
C ALA A 265 -5.40 10.07 15.24
N GLY A 266 -5.94 10.11 14.02
CA GLY A 266 -5.51 9.22 12.93
C GLY A 266 -4.04 9.43 12.51
N MET A 267 -3.54 10.66 12.53
CA MET A 267 -2.12 10.94 12.29
C MET A 267 -1.22 10.42 13.40
N THR A 268 -1.65 10.52 14.65
CA THR A 268 -0.91 10.02 15.80
C THR A 268 -0.86 8.49 15.81
N GLU A 269 -2.00 7.84 15.55
CA GLU A 269 -2.06 6.38 15.38
C GLU A 269 -1.19 5.92 14.21
N HIS A 270 -1.25 6.60 13.06
CA HIS A 270 -0.42 6.28 11.90
C HIS A 270 1.08 6.35 12.22
N ARG A 271 1.54 7.38 12.94
CA ARG A 271 2.94 7.48 13.39
C ARG A 271 3.31 6.37 14.36
N ALA A 272 2.52 6.16 15.40
CA ALA A 272 2.79 5.13 16.41
C ALA A 272 2.88 3.72 15.79
N LEU A 273 2.00 3.40 14.83
CA LEU A 273 2.03 2.14 14.09
C LEU A 273 3.20 2.06 13.11
N SER A 274 3.60 3.17 12.48
CA SER A 274 4.76 3.18 11.58
C SER A 274 6.07 3.01 12.36
N ASP A 275 6.18 3.65 13.52
CA ASP A 275 7.38 3.63 14.38
C ASP A 275 7.58 2.26 15.06
N SER A 276 6.53 1.44 15.16
CA SER A 276 6.62 0.07 15.70
C SER A 276 7.07 -0.96 14.67
N LEU A 277 7.09 -0.60 13.38
CA LEU A 277 7.45 -1.50 12.28
C LEU A 277 8.94 -1.37 11.93
N LEU A 278 9.58 -2.52 11.71
CA LEU A 278 10.91 -2.57 11.12
C LEU A 278 10.77 -2.45 9.60
N VAL A 279 11.21 -1.30 9.07
CA VAL A 279 11.11 -0.98 7.65
C VAL A 279 12.45 -1.22 6.97
N VAL A 280 12.43 -2.01 5.90
CA VAL A 280 13.53 -2.11 4.96
C VAL A 280 13.51 -0.89 4.06
N GLU A 281 14.47 -0.01 4.27
CA GLU A 281 14.63 1.22 3.50
C GLU A 281 15.26 0.93 2.13
N PRO A 282 14.83 1.68 1.09
CA PRO A 282 15.43 1.55 -0.22
C PRO A 282 16.89 2.01 -0.25
N PRO A 283 17.71 1.55 -1.21
CA PRO A 283 19.02 2.13 -1.50
C PRO A 283 18.93 3.64 -1.74
N VAL A 284 19.97 4.33 -1.25
CA VAL A 284 20.12 5.80 -1.34
C VAL A 284 20.04 6.30 -2.79
N TYR A 285 20.58 5.52 -3.72
CA TYR A 285 20.59 5.82 -5.15
C TYR A 285 19.84 4.73 -5.90
N PRO A 286 18.51 4.82 -6.03
CA PRO A 286 17.75 3.81 -6.73
C PRO A 286 18.01 3.83 -8.23
N THR A 287 18.02 2.64 -8.82
CA THR A 287 18.04 2.51 -10.29
C THR A 287 16.71 2.98 -10.89
N ARG A 288 16.67 3.16 -12.21
CA ARG A 288 15.44 3.57 -12.90
C ARG A 288 14.36 2.51 -12.79
N GLU A 289 14.76 1.25 -12.83
CA GLU A 289 13.91 0.08 -12.66
C GLU A 289 13.35 0.03 -11.24
N GLN A 290 14.16 0.29 -10.23
CA GLN A 290 13.67 0.41 -8.85
C GLN A 290 12.68 1.57 -8.69
N LEU A 291 12.95 2.74 -9.28
CA LEU A 291 12.01 3.87 -9.26
C LEU A 291 10.66 3.52 -9.91
N ALA A 292 10.71 2.90 -11.10
CA ALA A 292 9.53 2.45 -11.83
C ALA A 292 8.75 1.40 -11.01
N ALA A 293 9.43 0.39 -10.48
CA ALA A 293 8.82 -0.70 -9.75
C ALA A 293 8.16 -0.21 -8.46
N ARG A 294 8.84 0.64 -7.69
CA ARG A 294 8.31 1.22 -6.45
C ARG A 294 7.07 2.05 -6.67
N TYR A 295 7.02 2.81 -7.76
CA TYR A 295 5.84 3.59 -8.10
C TYR A 295 4.69 2.68 -8.50
N LEU A 296 4.92 1.75 -9.43
CA LEU A 296 3.91 0.81 -9.92
C LEU A 296 3.35 -0.08 -8.79
N ALA A 297 4.18 -0.53 -7.87
CA ALA A 297 3.77 -1.37 -6.76
C ALA A 297 2.82 -0.67 -5.78
N ARG A 298 2.94 0.65 -5.61
CA ARG A 298 2.08 1.45 -4.73
C ARG A 298 0.88 2.04 -5.45
N CYS A 299 1.00 2.26 -6.76
CA CYS A 299 -0.07 2.83 -7.56
C CYS A 299 -1.30 1.91 -7.64
N GLY A 300 -1.11 0.59 -7.47
CA GLY A 300 -2.20 -0.40 -7.48
C GLY A 300 -2.89 -0.60 -8.82
N ARG A 301 -2.55 0.20 -9.85
CA ARG A 301 -3.06 0.10 -11.22
C ARG A 301 -1.93 0.02 -12.24
N PRO A 302 -2.12 -0.71 -13.35
CA PRO A 302 -1.18 -0.68 -14.46
C PRO A 302 -1.09 0.72 -15.09
N LEU A 303 0.10 1.12 -15.53
CA LEU A 303 0.34 2.40 -16.19
C LEU A 303 1.07 2.23 -17.51
N THR A 304 0.80 3.12 -18.44
CA THR A 304 1.63 3.27 -19.65
C THR A 304 2.99 3.89 -19.30
N PRO A 305 4.03 3.72 -20.14
CA PRO A 305 5.31 4.38 -19.92
C PRO A 305 5.22 5.91 -19.89
N GLY A 306 4.25 6.50 -20.60
CA GLY A 306 3.98 7.94 -20.59
C GLY A 306 3.40 8.41 -19.25
N GLU A 307 2.40 7.71 -18.73
CA GLU A 307 1.82 8.01 -17.41
C GLU A 307 2.85 7.83 -16.29
N LEU A 308 3.67 6.79 -16.36
CA LEU A 308 4.71 6.54 -15.38
C LEU A 308 5.80 7.62 -15.42
N ARG A 309 6.21 8.07 -16.62
CA ARG A 309 7.09 9.24 -16.77
C ARG A 309 6.50 10.45 -16.05
N ASP A 310 5.25 10.80 -16.33
CA ASP A 310 4.63 12.02 -15.79
C ASP A 310 4.49 11.95 -14.27
N ALA A 311 4.20 10.76 -13.76
CA ALA A 311 4.20 10.48 -12.34
C ALA A 311 5.59 10.64 -11.67
N LEU A 312 6.64 10.08 -12.27
CA LEU A 312 8.00 10.20 -11.76
C LEU A 312 8.55 11.62 -11.89
N ALA A 313 8.19 12.35 -12.95
CA ALA A 313 8.55 13.75 -13.15
C ALA A 313 7.96 14.67 -12.07
N ARG A 314 6.72 14.42 -11.64
CA ARG A 314 6.12 15.11 -10.47
C ARG A 314 6.89 14.91 -9.17
N ARG A 315 7.70 13.85 -9.08
CA ARG A 315 8.58 13.54 -7.95
C ARG A 315 10.04 13.96 -8.19
N GLY A 316 10.30 14.73 -9.24
CA GLY A 316 11.62 15.28 -9.55
C GLY A 316 12.53 14.36 -10.37
N HIS A 317 12.03 13.23 -10.90
CA HIS A 317 12.83 12.33 -11.72
C HIS A 317 12.65 12.63 -13.21
N ILE A 318 13.76 12.84 -13.93
CA ILE A 318 13.76 13.14 -15.36
C ILE A 318 14.13 11.86 -16.12
N ILE A 319 13.13 11.15 -16.64
CA ILE A 319 13.29 9.90 -17.40
C ILE A 319 12.35 9.93 -18.59
N SER A 320 12.76 9.48 -19.78
CA SER A 320 11.86 9.45 -20.94
C SER A 320 10.95 8.21 -20.92
N ALA A 321 9.75 8.32 -21.51
CA ALA A 321 8.82 7.20 -21.63
C ALA A 321 9.42 6.04 -22.45
N ALA A 322 10.20 6.35 -23.49
CA ALA A 322 10.91 5.35 -24.29
C ALA A 322 11.99 4.63 -23.47
N GLN A 323 12.68 5.35 -22.57
CA GLN A 323 13.66 4.72 -21.68
C GLN A 323 12.97 3.80 -20.67
N LEU A 324 11.92 4.27 -20.00
CA LEU A 324 11.13 3.45 -19.07
C LEU A 324 10.61 2.19 -19.75
N LYS A 325 10.13 2.31 -20.99
CA LYS A 325 9.64 1.16 -21.75
C LYS A 325 10.74 0.12 -21.98
N ARG A 326 11.93 0.53 -22.41
CA ARG A 326 13.08 -0.39 -22.60
C ARG A 326 13.47 -1.04 -21.29
N ASP A 327 13.68 -0.24 -20.26
CA ASP A 327 14.09 -0.71 -18.94
C ASP A 327 13.08 -1.73 -18.34
N MET A 328 11.77 -1.49 -18.53
CA MET A 328 10.72 -2.43 -18.09
C MET A 328 10.60 -3.67 -18.99
N GLN A 329 10.92 -3.56 -20.28
CA GLN A 329 10.93 -4.71 -21.20
C GLN A 329 12.08 -5.67 -20.90
N ASP A 330 13.22 -5.13 -20.50
CA ASP A 330 14.46 -5.88 -20.32
C ASP A 330 14.62 -6.47 -18.90
N HIS A 331 13.58 -6.39 -18.05
CA HIS A 331 13.67 -6.77 -16.64
C HIS A 331 12.47 -7.62 -16.19
N GLY A 332 12.74 -8.79 -15.62
CA GLY A 332 11.72 -9.78 -15.21
C GLY A 332 10.69 -9.31 -14.18
N ALA A 333 10.95 -8.21 -13.46
CA ALA A 333 10.06 -7.70 -12.43
C ALA A 333 8.77 -7.10 -13.01
N PHE A 334 8.79 -6.72 -14.28
CA PHE A 334 7.68 -6.02 -14.93
C PHE A 334 6.89 -6.94 -15.84
N VAL A 335 5.57 -6.77 -15.82
CA VAL A 335 4.64 -7.53 -16.65
C VAL A 335 3.86 -6.57 -17.52
N ARG A 336 3.89 -6.83 -18.83
CA ARG A 336 3.12 -6.09 -19.83
C ARG A 336 1.72 -6.66 -19.97
N ALA A 337 0.72 -5.82 -19.77
CA ALA A 337 -0.70 -6.08 -20.02
C ALA A 337 -1.13 -5.51 -21.38
N PRO A 338 -2.31 -5.90 -21.91
CA PRO A 338 -2.87 -5.29 -23.12
C PRO A 338 -2.95 -3.77 -23.02
N GLY A 339 -2.76 -3.07 -24.14
CA GLY A 339 -2.77 -1.60 -24.18
C GLY A 339 -1.46 -0.92 -23.78
N ASP A 340 -0.34 -1.66 -23.78
CA ASP A 340 1.00 -1.16 -23.36
C ASP A 340 1.02 -0.69 -21.90
N LEU A 341 0.18 -1.30 -21.09
CA LEU A 341 0.10 -1.08 -19.65
C LEU A 341 1.10 -1.98 -18.93
N TRP A 342 1.75 -1.45 -17.90
CA TRP A 342 2.79 -2.14 -17.15
C TRP A 342 2.43 -2.23 -15.68
N THR A 343 2.74 -3.37 -15.07
CA THR A 343 2.58 -3.63 -13.64
C THR A 343 3.81 -4.37 -13.10
N VAL A 344 3.94 -4.42 -11.77
CA VAL A 344 5.02 -5.13 -11.09
C VAL A 344 4.53 -6.48 -10.60
N GLY A 345 5.35 -7.49 -10.87
CA GLY A 345 5.08 -8.88 -10.58
C GLY A 345 3.92 -9.45 -11.38
N ARG A 346 3.87 -10.77 -11.45
CA ARG A 346 2.79 -11.55 -12.05
C ARG A 346 1.85 -12.08 -10.96
N PRO A 347 0.56 -12.34 -11.28
CA PRO A 347 -0.27 -13.10 -10.35
C PRO A 347 0.35 -14.49 -10.13
N VAL A 348 0.18 -15.05 -8.94
CA VAL A 348 0.51 -16.46 -8.71
C VAL A 348 -0.43 -17.29 -9.60
N ARG A 349 0.15 -18.08 -10.52
CA ARG A 349 -0.64 -18.95 -11.41
C ARG A 349 -1.02 -20.22 -10.64
N LYS A 350 -2.22 -20.73 -10.92
CA LYS A 350 -2.66 -22.07 -10.50
C LYS A 350 -1.92 -23.17 -11.25
#